data_AF-A0A916DQD9-F1
#
_entry.id   AF-A0A916DQD9-F1
#
_cell.length_a   1.000
_cell.length_b   1.000
_cell.length_c   1.000
_cell.angle_alpha   90.00
_cell.angle_beta   90.00
_cell.angle_gamma   90.00
#
_symmetry.space_group_name_H-M   'P 1'
#
loop_
_entity.id
_entity.type
_entity.pdbx_description
1 polymer ?
#
loop_
_entity_poly.entity_id
_entity_poly.type
_entity_poly.pdbx_seq_one_letter_code
_entity_poly.pdbx_strand_id
1 'polypeptide(L)'
;MRIFLACFFLLFYMFCSNAQSDATRTAWNQAKELCNKNLYLEAKPYLLAVYSEMPRPLCCYWLALAYDLEEKRDSAIFYYQTCIKNSSKPQLAAWDKLIRAHLRQLDFETAYAVAWDAMQKYPGNQVLIEEFKEVCLWSYFVNHLKFNSKYLSSTQLHPEYTIKTITEQQLIIKNILNDKGQNLHVANRQYKGTYELWKCSYNNSKATIDIKFNLEDHDIDRQLAKQHLEAKEVYNNQQKPVHIRLGALIALLPISDKQMLDLLAADLEAIRFCVCTEVNTTTSKKIKKSCLKDRSEMIRATCEILDVFK
;
A
#
# COMPACT_ATOMS: atom_id res chain seq x y z
N MET A 1 -60.43 -3.58 25.29
CA MET A 1 -59.28 -3.33 26.20
C MET A 1 -58.00 -4.11 25.88
N ARG A 2 -57.98 -5.06 24.92
CA ARG A 2 -56.76 -5.80 24.53
C ARG A 2 -55.92 -5.14 23.41
N ILE A 3 -56.54 -4.29 22.58
CA ILE A 3 -55.88 -3.59 21.46
C ILE A 3 -55.04 -2.40 21.94
N PHE A 4 -55.46 -1.72 23.01
CA PHE A 4 -54.73 -0.59 23.59
C PHE A 4 -53.40 -0.99 24.24
N LEU A 5 -53.30 -2.20 24.79
CA LEU A 5 -52.06 -2.71 25.38
C LEU A 5 -51.00 -3.02 24.30
N ALA A 6 -51.42 -3.54 23.14
CA ALA A 6 -50.52 -3.88 22.04
C ALA A 6 -49.92 -2.63 21.36
N CYS A 7 -50.70 -1.56 21.20
CA CYS A 7 -50.19 -0.29 20.67
C CYS A 7 -49.23 0.41 21.64
N PHE A 8 -49.43 0.29 22.96
CA PHE A 8 -48.52 0.85 23.95
C PHE A 8 -47.16 0.12 23.97
N PHE A 9 -47.15 -1.20 23.81
CA PHE A 9 -45.92 -1.98 23.67
C PHE A 9 -45.15 -1.69 22.37
N LEU A 10 -45.85 -1.46 21.26
CA LEU A 10 -45.22 -1.06 19.98
C LEU A 10 -44.62 0.35 20.03
N LEU A 11 -45.29 1.29 20.71
CA LEU A 11 -44.75 2.64 20.93
C LEU A 11 -43.56 2.63 21.90
N PHE A 12 -43.56 1.79 22.93
CA PHE A 12 -42.43 1.65 23.85
C PHE A 12 -41.20 1.00 23.17
N TYR A 13 -41.43 0.00 22.29
CA TYR A 13 -40.35 -0.58 21.48
C TYR A 13 -39.73 0.44 20.50
N MET A 14 -40.55 1.30 19.90
CA MET A 14 -40.09 2.37 19.01
C MET A 14 -39.30 3.47 19.77
N PHE A 15 -39.69 3.80 21.00
CA PHE A 15 -38.97 4.78 21.83
C PHE A 15 -37.65 4.25 22.43
N CYS A 16 -37.52 2.94 22.68
CA CYS A 16 -36.25 2.35 23.10
C CYS A 16 -35.26 2.12 21.95
N SER A 17 -35.69 2.18 20.69
CA SER A 17 -34.82 1.89 19.54
C SER A 17 -33.94 3.04 19.04
N ASN A 18 -33.99 4.25 19.62
CA ASN A 18 -33.18 5.39 19.13
C ASN A 18 -32.73 6.43 20.19
N ALA A 19 -32.85 6.14 21.48
CA ALA A 19 -32.30 7.04 22.51
C ALA A 19 -30.81 6.70 22.74
N GLN A 20 -29.90 7.39 22.03
CA GLN A 20 -28.48 7.38 22.36
C GLN A 20 -28.31 7.88 23.80
N SER A 21 -27.60 7.13 24.66
CA SER A 21 -27.39 7.56 26.04
C SER A 21 -26.59 8.88 26.08
N ASP A 22 -26.88 9.73 27.07
CA ASP A 22 -26.12 10.97 27.28
C ASP A 22 -24.63 10.69 27.56
N ALA A 23 -24.34 9.53 28.15
CA ALA A 23 -22.99 9.01 28.33
C ALA A 23 -22.29 8.78 26.97
N THR A 24 -22.93 8.09 26.03
CA THR A 24 -22.40 7.86 24.67
C THR A 24 -22.22 9.16 23.90
N ARG A 25 -23.11 10.13 24.07
CA ARG A 25 -22.96 11.46 23.44
C ARG A 25 -21.73 12.19 23.98
N THR A 26 -21.52 12.13 25.30
CA THR A 26 -20.36 12.74 25.97
C THR A 26 -19.06 12.08 25.52
N ALA A 27 -19.02 10.74 25.52
CA ALA A 27 -17.89 9.96 25.03
C ALA A 27 -17.56 10.27 23.56
N TRP A 28 -18.58 10.41 22.70
CA TRP A 28 -18.37 10.78 21.30
C TRP A 28 -17.73 12.17 21.14
N ASN A 29 -18.18 13.16 21.92
CA ASN A 29 -17.61 14.50 21.87
C ASN A 29 -16.14 14.52 22.32
N GLN A 30 -15.82 13.81 23.41
CA GLN A 30 -14.44 13.65 23.89
C GLN A 30 -13.57 12.91 22.87
N ALA A 31 -14.05 11.79 22.33
CA ALA A 31 -13.35 11.04 21.29
C ALA A 31 -13.06 11.90 20.06
N LYS A 32 -14.04 12.68 19.60
CA LYS A 32 -13.90 13.58 18.45
C LYS A 32 -12.86 14.67 18.71
N GLU A 33 -12.85 15.28 19.89
CA GLU A 33 -11.84 16.30 20.23
C GLU A 33 -10.43 15.73 20.17
N LEU A 34 -10.21 14.55 20.78
CA LEU A 34 -8.92 13.86 20.79
C LEU A 34 -8.50 13.41 19.39
N CYS A 35 -9.41 12.81 18.62
CA CYS A 35 -9.12 12.36 17.25
C CYS A 35 -8.79 13.52 16.31
N ASN A 36 -9.45 14.68 16.46
CA ASN A 36 -9.11 15.88 15.68
C ASN A 36 -7.68 16.40 15.98
N LYS A 37 -7.12 16.06 17.14
CA LYS A 37 -5.73 16.33 17.52
C LYS A 37 -4.78 15.17 17.20
N ASN A 38 -5.25 14.13 16.49
CA ASN A 38 -4.55 12.88 16.19
C ASN A 38 -4.16 12.06 17.44
N LEU A 39 -4.87 12.22 18.56
CA LEU A 39 -4.63 11.49 19.81
C LEU A 39 -5.48 10.21 19.87
N TYR A 40 -5.28 9.32 18.89
CA TYR A 40 -6.15 8.15 18.70
C TYR A 40 -6.06 7.13 19.85
N LEU A 41 -4.86 6.94 20.43
CA LEU A 41 -4.66 6.04 21.57
C LEU A 41 -5.44 6.51 22.81
N GLU A 42 -5.42 7.82 23.08
CA GLU A 42 -6.16 8.45 24.19
C GLU A 42 -7.68 8.46 23.93
N ALA A 43 -8.09 8.58 22.66
CA ALA A 43 -9.50 8.54 22.26
C ALA A 43 -10.11 7.14 22.38
N LYS A 44 -9.30 6.09 22.29
CA LYS A 44 -9.72 4.68 22.22
C LYS A 44 -10.73 4.24 23.29
N PRO A 45 -10.55 4.49 24.61
CA PRO A 45 -11.55 4.11 25.62
C PRO A 45 -12.94 4.73 25.36
N TYR A 46 -12.98 6.01 24.95
CA TYR A 46 -14.23 6.69 24.60
C TYR A 46 -14.84 6.12 23.31
N LEU A 47 -14.01 5.80 22.32
CA LEU A 47 -14.46 5.19 21.08
C LEU A 47 -15.04 3.78 21.30
N LEU A 48 -14.47 2.98 22.19
CA LEU A 48 -15.01 1.65 22.54
C LEU A 48 -16.38 1.76 23.19
N ALA A 49 -16.57 2.72 24.11
CA ALA A 49 -17.87 3.01 24.71
C ALA A 49 -18.90 3.48 23.67
N VAL A 50 -18.46 4.28 22.68
CA VAL A 50 -19.33 4.69 21.58
C VAL A 50 -19.69 3.51 20.69
N TYR A 51 -18.72 2.66 20.35
CA TYR A 51 -18.93 1.53 19.44
C TYR A 51 -19.94 0.51 19.98
N SER A 52 -19.98 0.27 21.31
CA SER A 52 -20.91 -0.68 21.91
C SER A 52 -22.39 -0.30 21.76
N GLU A 53 -22.68 1.00 21.70
CA GLU A 53 -24.06 1.49 21.50
C GLU A 53 -24.31 1.96 20.07
N MET A 54 -23.26 2.38 19.35
CA MET A 54 -23.38 3.12 18.11
C MET A 54 -22.15 2.93 17.19
N PRO A 55 -22.04 1.78 16.49
CA PRO A 55 -20.89 1.44 15.65
C PRO A 55 -20.88 2.23 14.32
N ARG A 56 -20.66 3.55 14.40
CA ARG A 56 -20.60 4.44 13.22
C ARG A 56 -19.33 4.18 12.40
N PRO A 57 -19.37 4.32 11.07
CA PRO A 57 -18.17 4.17 10.23
C PRO A 57 -16.98 5.01 10.69
N LEU A 58 -17.20 6.27 11.07
CA LEU A 58 -16.13 7.15 11.57
C LEU A 58 -15.55 6.68 12.91
N CYS A 59 -16.38 6.13 13.80
CA CYS A 59 -15.93 5.52 15.06
C CYS A 59 -15.07 4.29 14.78
N CYS A 60 -15.52 3.40 13.89
CA CYS A 60 -14.74 2.24 13.44
C CYS A 60 -13.40 2.65 12.84
N TYR A 61 -13.38 3.68 11.98
CA TYR A 61 -12.14 4.18 11.38
C TYR A 61 -11.14 4.68 12.42
N TRP A 62 -11.59 5.45 13.41
CA TRP A 62 -10.70 5.93 14.48
C TRP A 62 -10.25 4.83 15.44
N LEU A 63 -11.09 3.84 15.73
CA LEU A 63 -10.67 2.64 16.47
C LEU A 63 -9.59 1.87 15.71
N ALA A 64 -9.79 1.68 14.40
CA ALA A 64 -8.82 0.99 13.56
C ALA A 64 -7.44 1.68 13.59
N LEU A 65 -7.41 3.02 13.49
CA LEU A 65 -6.17 3.80 13.62
C LEU A 65 -5.50 3.59 14.99
N ALA A 66 -6.27 3.61 16.07
CA ALA A 66 -5.72 3.37 17.41
C ALA A 66 -5.11 1.96 17.52
N TYR A 67 -5.77 0.94 17.00
CA TYR A 67 -5.23 -0.43 17.00
C TYR A 67 -4.02 -0.60 16.08
N ASP A 68 -3.97 0.08 14.93
CA ASP A 68 -2.81 0.05 14.02
C ASP A 68 -1.57 0.67 14.69
N LEU A 69 -1.75 1.77 15.44
CA LEU A 69 -0.68 2.39 16.24
C LEU A 69 -0.18 1.50 17.39
N GLU A 70 -1.04 0.64 17.94
CA GLU A 70 -0.65 -0.38 18.93
C GLU A 70 -0.03 -1.64 18.28
N GLU A 71 0.14 -1.64 16.96
CA GLU A 71 0.55 -2.80 16.16
C GLU A 71 -0.38 -4.03 16.31
N LYS A 72 -1.64 -3.83 16.76
CA LYS A 72 -2.68 -4.87 16.89
C LYS A 72 -3.43 -5.05 15.58
N ARG A 73 -2.74 -5.63 14.60
CA ARG A 73 -3.17 -5.66 13.18
C ARG A 73 -4.52 -6.32 12.94
N ASP A 74 -4.81 -7.45 13.59
CA ASP A 74 -6.11 -8.14 13.39
C ASP A 74 -7.29 -7.27 13.85
N SER A 75 -7.12 -6.56 14.97
CA SER A 75 -8.12 -5.61 15.46
C SER A 75 -8.25 -4.42 14.51
N ALA A 76 -7.13 -3.86 14.04
CA ALA A 76 -7.15 -2.76 13.07
C ALA A 76 -7.90 -3.16 11.78
N ILE A 77 -7.58 -4.32 11.21
CA ILE A 77 -8.22 -4.90 10.01
C ILE A 77 -9.72 -5.05 10.23
N PHE A 78 -10.14 -5.66 11.34
CA PHE A 78 -11.55 -5.82 11.66
C PHE A 78 -12.31 -4.48 11.64
N TYR A 79 -11.77 -3.45 12.28
CA TYR A 79 -12.42 -2.14 12.36
C TYR A 79 -12.38 -1.38 11.02
N TYR A 80 -11.30 -1.47 10.24
CA TYR A 80 -11.26 -0.90 8.89
C TYR A 80 -12.29 -1.55 7.97
N GLN A 81 -12.36 -2.88 7.95
CA GLN A 81 -13.35 -3.62 7.17
C GLN A 81 -14.78 -3.25 7.59
N THR A 82 -15.02 -3.15 8.90
CA THR A 82 -16.34 -2.73 9.43
C THR A 82 -16.69 -1.30 9.02
N CYS A 83 -15.72 -0.36 9.06
CA CYS A 83 -15.90 1.00 8.57
C CYS A 83 -16.30 1.03 7.09
N ILE A 84 -15.64 0.21 6.27
CA ILE A 84 -15.87 0.14 4.82
C ILE A 84 -17.24 -0.46 4.52
N LYS A 85 -17.61 -1.56 5.18
CA LYS A 85 -18.88 -2.27 4.97
C LYS A 85 -20.09 -1.45 5.43
N ASN A 86 -19.98 -0.72 6.54
CA ASN A 86 -21.11 -0.02 7.15
C ASN A 86 -21.33 1.40 6.60
N SER A 87 -20.66 1.78 5.50
CA SER A 87 -20.81 3.10 4.90
C SER A 87 -21.11 3.01 3.40
N SER A 88 -22.10 3.78 2.93
CA SER A 88 -22.31 4.01 1.50
C SER A 88 -21.23 4.90 0.87
N LYS A 89 -20.54 5.69 1.69
CA LYS A 89 -19.39 6.54 1.33
C LYS A 89 -18.30 6.36 2.39
N PRO A 90 -17.59 5.22 2.39
CA PRO A 90 -16.56 4.97 3.40
C PRO A 90 -15.45 6.00 3.26
N GLN A 91 -14.75 6.26 4.37
CA GLN A 91 -13.56 7.10 4.32
C GLN A 91 -12.57 6.47 3.36
N LEU A 92 -12.18 7.19 2.31
CA LEU A 92 -11.22 6.68 1.31
C LEU A 92 -9.92 6.21 1.99
N ALA A 93 -9.48 6.95 3.01
CA ALA A 93 -8.31 6.60 3.82
C ALA A 93 -8.46 5.25 4.55
N ALA A 94 -9.67 4.75 4.80
CA ALA A 94 -9.86 3.43 5.40
C ALA A 94 -9.40 2.29 4.45
N TRP A 95 -9.53 2.49 3.13
CA TRP A 95 -9.05 1.53 2.14
C TRP A 95 -7.53 1.46 2.12
N ASP A 96 -6.87 2.61 1.98
CA ASP A 96 -5.40 2.73 2.08
C ASP A 96 -4.87 2.03 3.34
N LYS A 97 -5.42 2.36 4.51
CA LYS A 97 -4.96 1.77 5.78
C LYS A 97 -5.25 0.28 5.89
N LEU A 98 -6.36 -0.22 5.34
CA LEU A 98 -6.66 -1.65 5.30
C LEU A 98 -5.63 -2.41 4.44
N ILE A 99 -5.32 -1.87 3.25
CA ILE A 99 -4.30 -2.44 2.35
C ILE A 99 -2.95 -2.54 3.09
N ARG A 100 -2.52 -1.44 3.73
CA ARG A 100 -1.28 -1.40 4.51
C ARG A 100 -1.29 -2.37 5.69
N ALA A 101 -2.41 -2.54 6.38
CA ALA A 101 -2.51 -3.47 7.51
C ALA A 101 -2.27 -4.93 7.06
N HIS A 102 -2.89 -5.38 5.96
CA HIS A 102 -2.62 -6.70 5.38
C HIS A 102 -1.17 -6.81 4.88
N LEU A 103 -0.66 -5.77 4.24
CA LEU A 103 0.72 -5.75 3.74
C LEU A 103 1.74 -5.92 4.87
N ARG A 104 1.52 -5.28 6.03
CA ARG A 104 2.36 -5.43 7.23
C ARG A 104 2.23 -6.80 7.90
N GLN A 105 1.16 -7.55 7.65
CA GLN A 105 1.06 -8.96 8.02
C GLN A 105 1.78 -9.89 7.05
N LEU A 106 2.38 -9.35 5.97
CA LEU A 106 2.96 -10.09 4.86
C LEU A 106 1.93 -10.93 4.09
N ASP A 107 0.64 -10.61 4.24
CA ASP A 107 -0.46 -11.21 3.49
C ASP A 107 -0.65 -10.45 2.16
N PHE A 108 0.27 -10.71 1.23
CA PHE A 108 0.32 -10.03 -0.07
C PHE A 108 -0.89 -10.33 -0.95
N GLU A 109 -1.47 -11.53 -0.84
CA GLU A 109 -2.62 -11.95 -1.63
C GLU A 109 -3.87 -11.17 -1.22
N THR A 110 -4.15 -11.11 0.09
CA THR A 110 -5.27 -10.31 0.60
C THR A 110 -5.05 -8.81 0.39
N ALA A 111 -3.83 -8.31 0.62
CA ALA A 111 -3.50 -6.90 0.37
C ALA A 111 -3.75 -6.52 -1.11
N TYR A 112 -3.37 -7.40 -2.04
CA TYR A 112 -3.61 -7.21 -3.47
C TYR A 112 -5.10 -7.21 -3.80
N ALA A 113 -5.85 -8.20 -3.30
CA ALA A 113 -7.28 -8.31 -3.55
C ALA A 113 -8.05 -7.08 -3.04
N VAL A 114 -7.72 -6.59 -1.84
CA VAL A 114 -8.32 -5.38 -1.27
C VAL A 114 -7.95 -4.13 -2.08
N ALA A 115 -6.68 -3.99 -2.48
CA ALA A 115 -6.24 -2.86 -3.29
C ALA A 115 -6.91 -2.84 -4.67
N TRP A 116 -7.06 -4.01 -5.28
CA TRP A 116 -7.77 -4.18 -6.54
C TRP A 116 -9.24 -3.76 -6.44
N ASP A 117 -9.97 -4.26 -5.44
CA ASP A 117 -11.37 -3.88 -5.19
C ASP A 117 -11.51 -2.37 -4.95
N ALA A 118 -10.58 -1.78 -4.19
CA ALA A 118 -10.55 -0.34 -3.96
C ALA A 118 -10.37 0.46 -5.27
N MET A 119 -9.47 0.05 -6.16
CA MET A 119 -9.26 0.71 -7.45
C MET A 119 -10.46 0.57 -8.39
N GLN A 120 -11.13 -0.60 -8.40
CA GLN A 120 -12.35 -0.81 -9.18
C GLN A 120 -13.48 0.10 -8.69
N LYS A 121 -13.61 0.27 -7.37
CA LYS A 121 -14.63 1.12 -6.76
C LYS A 121 -14.35 2.62 -6.91
N TYR A 122 -13.08 3.01 -6.94
CA TYR A 122 -12.62 4.40 -7.04
C TYR A 122 -11.61 4.58 -8.18
N PRO A 123 -12.05 4.42 -9.45
CA PRO A 123 -11.16 4.49 -10.59
C PRO A 123 -10.51 5.88 -10.70
N GLY A 124 -9.20 5.91 -10.99
CA GLY A 124 -8.43 7.15 -11.12
C GLY A 124 -8.01 7.79 -9.79
N ASN A 125 -8.28 7.17 -8.63
CA ASN A 125 -7.78 7.67 -7.37
C ASN A 125 -6.28 7.41 -7.23
N GLN A 126 -5.47 8.48 -7.27
CA GLN A 126 -4.01 8.37 -7.26
C GLN A 126 -3.46 7.66 -6.02
N VAL A 127 -4.02 7.92 -4.83
CA VAL A 127 -3.56 7.27 -3.59
C VAL A 127 -3.73 5.75 -3.68
N LEU A 128 -4.91 5.28 -4.13
CA LEU A 128 -5.16 3.85 -4.26
C LEU A 128 -4.33 3.19 -5.36
N ILE A 129 -4.04 3.90 -6.45
CA ILE A 129 -3.14 3.42 -7.52
C ILE A 129 -1.71 3.27 -6.98
N GLU A 130 -1.22 4.25 -6.21
CA GLU A 130 0.10 4.18 -5.59
C GLU A 130 0.18 3.03 -4.57
N GLU A 131 -0.84 2.85 -3.73
CA GLU A 131 -0.91 1.74 -2.79
C GLU A 131 -0.91 0.38 -3.49
N PHE A 132 -1.68 0.23 -4.58
CA PHE A 132 -1.67 -1.00 -5.38
C PHE A 132 -0.29 -1.31 -5.97
N LYS A 133 0.41 -0.29 -6.51
CA LYS A 133 1.79 -0.43 -6.99
C LYS A 133 2.72 -0.89 -5.89
N GLU A 134 2.58 -0.34 -4.68
CA GLU A 134 3.42 -0.69 -3.55
C GLU A 134 3.17 -2.10 -3.03
N VAL A 135 1.93 -2.58 -2.98
CA VAL A 135 1.63 -3.98 -2.65
C VAL A 135 2.38 -4.93 -3.59
N CYS A 136 2.31 -4.65 -4.89
CA CYS A 136 2.98 -5.46 -5.91
C CYS A 136 4.51 -5.41 -5.75
N LEU A 137 5.08 -4.22 -5.58
CA LEU A 137 6.51 -4.03 -5.35
C LEU A 137 6.97 -4.76 -4.10
N TRP A 138 6.36 -4.52 -2.94
CA TRP A 138 6.72 -5.21 -1.70
C TRP A 138 6.66 -6.72 -1.84
N SER A 139 5.60 -7.23 -2.48
CA SER A 139 5.47 -8.66 -2.73
C SER A 139 6.62 -9.21 -3.59
N TYR A 140 7.06 -8.49 -4.62
CA TYR A 140 8.18 -8.91 -5.45
C TYR A 140 9.50 -8.83 -4.68
N PHE A 141 9.80 -7.69 -4.07
CA PHE A 141 11.08 -7.46 -3.36
C PHE A 141 11.29 -8.44 -2.20
N VAL A 142 10.25 -8.69 -1.39
CA VAL A 142 10.34 -9.63 -0.26
C VAL A 142 10.50 -11.08 -0.72
N ASN A 143 9.68 -11.52 -1.69
CA ASN A 143 9.66 -12.94 -2.07
C ASN A 143 10.75 -13.34 -3.07
N HIS A 144 11.33 -12.39 -3.80
CA HIS A 144 12.30 -12.68 -4.86
C HIS A 144 13.66 -12.00 -4.63
N LEU A 145 13.69 -10.73 -4.26
CA LEU A 145 14.96 -10.01 -4.09
C LEU A 145 15.57 -10.14 -2.69
N LYS A 146 15.01 -11.02 -1.83
CA LYS A 146 15.44 -11.22 -0.43
C LYS A 146 15.43 -9.93 0.38
N PHE A 147 14.52 -9.02 0.07
CA PHE A 147 14.37 -7.79 0.82
C PHE A 147 13.90 -8.10 2.24
N ASN A 148 14.48 -7.44 3.24
CA ASN A 148 14.18 -7.75 4.63
C ASN A 148 12.72 -7.40 4.97
N SER A 149 11.90 -8.44 5.14
CA SER A 149 10.48 -8.30 5.41
C SER A 149 10.18 -7.55 6.71
N LYS A 150 11.13 -7.48 7.65
CA LYS A 150 10.98 -6.70 8.90
C LYS A 150 10.81 -5.21 8.64
N TYR A 151 11.37 -4.69 7.55
CA TYR A 151 11.19 -3.29 7.17
C TYR A 151 9.77 -2.97 6.71
N LEU A 152 9.01 -3.98 6.29
CA LEU A 152 7.58 -3.88 6.02
C LEU A 152 6.75 -4.20 7.26
N SER A 153 7.09 -5.28 7.97
CA SER A 153 6.29 -5.77 9.10
C SER A 153 6.43 -4.93 10.37
N SER A 154 7.19 -3.83 10.36
CA SER A 154 7.24 -2.85 11.43
C SER A 154 7.27 -1.45 10.85
N THR A 155 6.55 -0.53 11.48
CA THR A 155 6.55 0.90 11.11
C THR A 155 7.60 1.70 11.87
N GLN A 156 8.39 1.04 12.74
CA GLN A 156 9.36 1.69 13.59
C GLN A 156 10.59 2.11 12.79
N LEU A 157 11.12 3.29 13.14
CA LEU A 157 12.35 3.78 12.56
C LEU A 157 13.56 2.99 13.10
N HIS A 158 14.31 2.36 12.20
CA HIS A 158 15.63 1.84 12.49
C HIS A 158 16.73 2.89 12.26
N PRO A 159 17.84 2.83 13.01
CA PRO A 159 18.96 3.75 12.83
C PRO A 159 19.67 3.55 11.48
N GLU A 160 19.74 2.30 11.01
CA GLU A 160 20.36 1.94 9.73
C GLU A 160 19.56 0.85 9.03
N TYR A 161 19.56 0.89 7.70
CA TYR A 161 18.95 -0.12 6.84
C TYR A 161 19.99 -0.62 5.83
N THR A 162 20.08 -1.93 5.65
CA THR A 162 20.81 -2.53 4.52
C THR A 162 19.89 -2.67 3.33
N ILE A 163 20.29 -2.13 2.17
CA ILE A 163 19.51 -2.12 0.94
C ILE A 163 20.38 -2.37 -0.29
N LYS A 164 19.74 -2.77 -1.38
CA LYS A 164 20.36 -3.00 -2.69
C LYS A 164 20.04 -1.91 -3.70
N THR A 165 18.85 -1.29 -3.60
CA THR A 165 18.39 -0.32 -4.60
C THR A 165 17.66 0.88 -3.99
N ILE A 166 17.55 1.96 -4.77
CA ILE A 166 16.82 3.17 -4.39
C ILE A 166 15.32 2.86 -4.16
N THR A 167 14.74 1.92 -4.91
CA THR A 167 13.34 1.50 -4.73
C THR A 167 13.11 0.93 -3.33
N GLU A 168 14.03 0.11 -2.81
CA GLU A 168 13.96 -0.39 -1.44
C GLU A 168 13.98 0.73 -0.40
N GLN A 169 14.82 1.75 -0.60
CA GLN A 169 14.87 2.93 0.27
C GLN A 169 13.52 3.66 0.30
N GLN A 170 12.89 3.86 -0.86
CA GLN A 170 11.58 4.51 -0.96
C GLN A 170 10.48 3.71 -0.27
N LEU A 171 10.47 2.39 -0.47
CA LEU A 171 9.50 1.49 0.16
C LEU A 171 9.63 1.54 1.69
N ILE A 172 10.86 1.50 2.23
CA ILE A 172 11.12 1.63 3.68
C ILE A 172 10.55 2.94 4.22
N ILE A 173 10.91 4.07 3.61
CA ILE A 173 10.54 5.40 4.13
C ILE A 173 9.03 5.57 4.19
N LYS A 174 8.31 5.10 3.17
CA LYS A 174 6.85 5.19 3.14
C LYS A 174 6.15 4.32 4.20
N ASN A 175 6.80 3.28 4.72
CA ASN A 175 6.23 2.43 5.76
C ASN A 175 6.46 2.97 7.18
N ILE A 176 7.43 3.86 7.39
CA ILE A 176 7.76 4.39 8.72
C ILE A 176 6.72 5.40 9.19
N LEU A 177 6.27 5.22 10.44
CA LEU A 177 5.31 6.10 11.11
C LEU A 177 5.86 6.55 12.47
N ASN A 178 5.50 7.77 12.91
CA ASN A 178 5.67 8.15 14.31
C ASN A 178 4.51 7.65 15.20
N ASP A 179 4.61 7.94 16.49
CA ASP A 179 3.60 7.69 17.53
C ASP A 179 2.22 8.29 17.25
N LYS A 180 2.15 9.30 16.37
CA LYS A 180 0.92 9.96 15.92
C LYS A 180 0.42 9.44 14.56
N GLY A 181 1.06 8.43 13.99
CA GLY A 181 0.69 7.83 12.70
C GLY A 181 1.04 8.71 11.49
N GLN A 182 1.99 9.62 11.63
CA GLN A 182 2.45 10.49 10.55
C GLN A 182 3.60 9.85 9.78
N ASN A 183 3.53 9.93 8.46
CA ASN A 183 4.60 9.49 7.56
C ASN A 183 5.82 10.42 7.61
N LEU A 184 6.99 9.86 7.29
CA LEU A 184 8.19 10.63 7.00
C LEU A 184 8.15 11.27 5.61
N HIS A 185 8.68 12.49 5.53
CA HIS A 185 8.93 13.21 4.28
C HIS A 185 10.43 13.34 4.06
N VAL A 186 10.88 13.11 2.83
CA VAL A 186 12.30 13.22 2.47
C VAL A 186 12.57 14.63 1.99
N ALA A 187 13.47 15.34 2.67
CA ALA A 187 13.89 16.68 2.29
C ALA A 187 15.13 16.67 1.39
N ASN A 188 16.14 15.86 1.73
CA ASN A 188 17.39 15.78 0.97
C ASN A 188 17.99 14.37 1.03
N ARG A 189 18.76 14.00 0.01
CA ARG A 189 19.49 12.74 -0.10
C ARG A 189 20.96 13.03 -0.39
N GLN A 190 21.85 12.35 0.30
CA GLN A 190 23.30 12.50 0.11
C GLN A 190 23.96 11.14 -0.03
N TYR A 191 24.63 10.92 -1.16
CA TYR A 191 25.48 9.75 -1.35
C TYR A 191 26.84 9.95 -0.65
N LYS A 192 27.28 8.96 0.12
CA LYS A 192 28.53 8.98 0.90
C LYS A 192 29.45 7.81 0.54
N GLY A 193 29.31 7.25 -0.67
CA GLY A 193 30.15 6.17 -1.19
C GLY A 193 29.67 4.78 -0.75
N THR A 194 29.63 4.51 0.55
CA THR A 194 29.21 3.19 1.07
C THR A 194 27.78 3.17 1.61
N TYR A 195 27.17 4.34 1.74
CA TYR A 195 25.80 4.52 2.19
C TYR A 195 25.17 5.78 1.59
N GLU A 196 23.85 5.82 1.59
CA GLU A 196 23.07 7.04 1.39
C GLU A 196 22.54 7.56 2.73
N LEU A 197 22.60 8.87 2.91
CA LEU A 197 22.02 9.57 4.06
C LEU A 197 20.81 10.36 3.59
N TRP A 198 19.64 10.02 4.10
CA TRP A 198 18.39 10.71 3.81
C TRP A 198 18.00 11.57 5.00
N LYS A 199 17.80 12.86 4.74
CA LYS A 199 17.32 13.82 5.72
C LYS A 199 15.82 13.90 5.61
N CYS A 200 15.13 13.54 6.67
CA CYS A 200 13.68 13.42 6.72
C CYS A 200 13.07 14.28 7.83
N SER A 201 11.77 14.53 7.74
CA SER A 201 10.97 15.09 8.84
C SER A 201 9.57 14.52 8.83
N TYR A 202 8.93 14.43 9.99
CA TYR A 202 7.51 14.13 10.07
C TYR A 202 6.68 15.35 9.68
N ASN A 203 5.48 15.11 9.16
CA ASN A 203 4.51 16.17 8.90
C ASN A 203 4.32 17.07 10.14
N ASN A 204 4.43 18.39 9.95
CA ASN A 204 4.32 19.41 11.00
C ASN A 204 5.45 19.41 12.06
N SER A 205 6.54 18.67 11.84
CA SER A 205 7.75 18.74 12.67
C SER A 205 8.86 19.52 11.97
N LYS A 206 9.56 20.38 12.73
CA LYS A 206 10.80 21.02 12.29
C LYS A 206 12.04 20.18 12.60
N ALA A 207 11.89 19.12 13.39
CA ALA A 207 13.01 18.24 13.71
C ALA A 207 13.39 17.42 12.47
N THR A 208 14.66 17.48 12.11
CA THR A 208 15.23 16.64 11.06
C THR A 208 15.72 15.32 11.65
N ILE A 209 15.47 14.24 10.92
CA ILE A 209 15.86 12.88 11.25
C ILE A 209 16.74 12.40 10.10
N ASP A 210 17.95 11.98 10.42
CA ASP A 210 18.88 11.43 9.44
C ASP A 210 18.73 9.90 9.44
N ILE A 211 18.51 9.33 8.26
CA ILE A 211 18.33 7.89 8.04
C ILE A 211 19.44 7.39 7.14
N LYS A 212 20.12 6.33 7.59
CA LYS A 212 21.26 5.76 6.88
C LYS A 212 20.87 4.48 6.16
N PHE A 213 21.14 4.45 4.85
CA PHE A 213 20.93 3.31 3.97
C PHE A 213 22.29 2.76 3.52
N ASN A 214 22.74 1.67 4.14
CA ASN A 214 23.96 0.97 3.77
C ASN A 214 23.73 0.18 2.48
N LEU A 215 24.54 0.43 1.46
CA LEU A 215 24.49 -0.33 0.22
C LEU A 215 25.13 -1.71 0.43
N GLU A 216 24.39 -2.78 0.11
CA GLU A 216 24.92 -4.15 0.19
C GLU A 216 26.07 -4.37 -0.80
N ASP A 217 26.06 -3.65 -1.92
CA ASP A 217 27.06 -3.70 -2.97
C ASP A 217 27.48 -2.29 -3.37
N HIS A 218 28.77 -2.08 -3.59
CA HIS A 218 29.31 -0.81 -4.09
C HIS A 218 29.12 -0.66 -5.60
N ASP A 219 28.88 -1.77 -6.31
CA ASP A 219 28.56 -1.79 -7.74
C ASP A 219 27.03 -1.82 -7.93
N ILE A 220 26.44 -0.61 -7.91
CA ILE A 220 24.99 -0.42 -8.07
C ILE A 220 24.54 -0.91 -9.45
N ASP A 221 25.34 -0.71 -10.50
CA ASP A 221 25.02 -1.13 -11.87
C ASP A 221 24.89 -2.65 -11.97
N ARG A 222 25.78 -3.39 -11.30
CA ARG A 222 25.66 -4.85 -11.20
C ARG A 222 24.40 -5.30 -10.46
N GLN A 223 24.02 -4.61 -9.39
CA GLN A 223 22.78 -4.95 -8.66
C GLN A 223 21.54 -4.64 -9.49
N LEU A 224 21.51 -3.51 -10.19
CA LEU A 224 20.43 -3.16 -11.11
C LEU A 224 20.31 -4.14 -12.28
N ALA A 225 21.43 -4.57 -12.87
CA ALA A 225 21.44 -5.57 -13.94
C ALA A 225 20.91 -6.93 -13.46
N LYS A 226 21.28 -7.37 -12.25
CA LYS A 226 20.73 -8.59 -11.63
C LYS A 226 19.23 -8.47 -11.38
N GLN A 227 18.78 -7.37 -10.77
CA GLN A 227 17.36 -7.11 -10.56
C GLN A 227 16.59 -7.12 -11.88
N HIS A 228 17.15 -6.54 -12.94
CA HIS A 228 16.50 -6.49 -14.25
C HIS A 228 16.38 -7.89 -14.88
N LEU A 229 17.41 -8.73 -14.78
CA LEU A 229 17.34 -10.11 -15.26
C LEU A 229 16.28 -10.92 -14.49
N GLU A 230 16.31 -10.84 -13.16
CA GLU A 230 15.39 -11.57 -12.29
C GLU A 230 13.95 -11.11 -12.47
N ALA A 231 13.70 -9.80 -12.56
CA ALA A 231 12.37 -9.27 -12.76
C ALA A 231 11.78 -9.71 -14.12
N LYS A 232 12.61 -9.79 -15.17
CA LYS A 232 12.18 -10.28 -16.49
C LYS A 232 11.79 -11.76 -16.42
N GLU A 233 12.54 -12.58 -15.69
CA GLU A 233 12.21 -13.99 -15.50
C GLU A 233 10.90 -14.15 -14.72
N VAL A 234 10.78 -13.46 -13.60
CA VAL A 234 9.62 -13.54 -12.70
C VAL A 234 8.34 -13.08 -13.41
N TYR A 235 8.39 -11.95 -14.12
CA TYR A 235 7.23 -11.41 -14.83
C TYR A 235 6.65 -12.38 -15.87
N ASN A 236 7.53 -13.04 -16.63
CA ASN A 236 7.12 -13.95 -17.70
C ASN A 236 6.68 -15.34 -17.18
N ASN A 237 6.92 -15.65 -15.91
CA ASN A 237 6.54 -16.92 -15.31
C ASN A 237 5.07 -16.94 -14.89
N GLN A 238 4.21 -17.61 -15.68
CA GLN A 238 2.77 -17.71 -15.42
C GLN A 238 2.41 -18.50 -14.15
N GLN A 239 3.32 -19.30 -13.61
CA GLN A 239 3.09 -20.03 -12.36
C GLN A 239 3.22 -19.12 -11.13
N LYS A 240 3.76 -17.90 -11.30
CA LYS A 240 3.89 -16.93 -10.20
C LYS A 240 2.58 -16.15 -10.01
N PRO A 241 2.22 -15.84 -8.75
CA PRO A 241 1.07 -14.98 -8.45
C PRO A 241 1.13 -13.64 -9.19
N VAL A 242 -0.04 -13.12 -9.58
CA VAL A 242 -0.16 -11.88 -10.35
C VAL A 242 0.51 -10.69 -9.65
N HIS A 243 0.33 -10.55 -8.33
CA HIS A 243 0.89 -9.44 -7.57
C HIS A 243 2.43 -9.44 -7.57
N ILE A 244 3.06 -10.62 -7.61
CA ILE A 244 4.53 -10.76 -7.77
C ILE A 244 4.95 -10.38 -9.19
N ARG A 245 4.24 -10.87 -10.20
CA ARG A 245 4.56 -10.58 -11.60
C ARG A 245 4.44 -9.09 -11.90
N LEU A 246 3.36 -8.44 -11.45
CA LEU A 246 3.20 -6.99 -11.59
C LEU A 246 4.27 -6.22 -10.81
N GLY A 247 4.67 -6.69 -9.63
CA GLY A 247 5.78 -6.12 -8.87
C GLY A 247 7.10 -6.15 -9.66
N ALA A 248 7.38 -7.28 -10.31
CA ALA A 248 8.53 -7.44 -11.19
C ALA A 248 8.47 -6.49 -12.40
N LEU A 249 7.30 -6.34 -13.02
CA LEU A 249 7.10 -5.37 -14.12
C LEU A 249 7.37 -3.92 -13.68
N ILE A 250 6.83 -3.50 -12.54
CA ILE A 250 7.04 -2.15 -12.00
C ILE A 250 8.53 -1.94 -11.67
N ALA A 251 9.20 -2.98 -11.17
CA ALA A 251 10.62 -2.91 -10.85
C ALA A 251 11.52 -2.82 -12.09
N LEU A 252 11.07 -3.30 -13.25
CA LEU A 252 11.76 -3.17 -14.55
C LEU A 252 11.57 -1.79 -15.16
N LEU A 253 10.35 -1.27 -15.08
CA LEU A 253 9.96 -0.05 -15.76
C LEU A 253 9.16 0.84 -14.83
N PRO A 254 9.56 2.10 -14.65
CA PRO A 254 8.68 3.09 -14.04
C PRO A 254 7.46 3.28 -14.93
N ILE A 255 6.35 2.61 -14.60
CA ILE A 255 5.09 2.70 -15.33
C ILE A 255 4.22 3.84 -14.78
N SER A 256 3.72 4.67 -15.69
CA SER A 256 2.77 5.74 -15.37
C SER A 256 1.44 5.19 -14.85
N ASP A 257 0.65 6.03 -14.18
CA ASP A 257 -0.67 5.63 -13.66
C ASP A 257 -1.61 5.20 -14.79
N LYS A 258 -1.58 5.91 -15.93
CA LYS A 258 -2.33 5.54 -17.13
C LYS A 258 -1.93 4.15 -17.62
N GLN A 259 -0.63 3.90 -17.75
CA GLN A 259 -0.15 2.58 -18.15
C GLN A 259 -0.60 1.50 -17.16
N MET A 260 -0.52 1.74 -15.85
CA MET A 260 -1.03 0.77 -14.88
C MET A 260 -2.51 0.45 -15.11
N LEU A 261 -3.37 1.46 -15.29
CA LEU A 261 -4.80 1.25 -15.55
C LEU A 261 -5.05 0.51 -16.88
N ASP A 262 -4.28 0.83 -17.92
CA ASP A 262 -4.36 0.15 -19.22
C ASP A 262 -3.93 -1.34 -19.11
N LEU A 263 -2.87 -1.66 -18.33
CA LEU A 263 -2.45 -3.05 -18.04
C LEU A 263 -3.60 -3.84 -17.41
N LEU A 264 -4.30 -3.21 -16.47
CA LEU A 264 -5.35 -3.82 -15.67
C LEU A 264 -6.65 -4.00 -16.47
N ALA A 265 -6.92 -3.10 -17.41
CA ALA A 265 -8.07 -3.16 -18.32
C ALA A 265 -7.89 -4.18 -19.45
N ALA A 266 -6.64 -4.48 -19.85
CA ALA A 266 -6.33 -5.33 -20.99
C ALA A 266 -6.41 -6.86 -20.74
N ASP A 267 -6.93 -7.29 -19.58
CA ASP A 267 -6.70 -8.60 -18.98
C ASP A 267 -5.19 -8.87 -18.79
N LEU A 268 -4.79 -9.10 -17.53
CA LEU A 268 -3.42 -9.17 -17.02
C LEU A 268 -2.46 -10.12 -17.79
N GLU A 269 -2.99 -11.00 -18.65
CA GLU A 269 -2.27 -12.02 -19.41
C GLU A 269 -1.69 -11.53 -20.74
N ALA A 270 -2.16 -10.41 -21.30
CA ALA A 270 -1.81 -9.97 -22.66
C ALA A 270 -0.45 -9.27 -22.77
N ILE A 271 0.32 -9.18 -21.69
CA ILE A 271 1.55 -8.40 -21.63
C ILE A 271 2.67 -9.35 -21.24
N ARG A 272 3.44 -9.77 -22.24
CA ARG A 272 4.67 -10.54 -22.08
C ARG A 272 5.82 -9.66 -22.52
N PHE A 273 6.91 -9.67 -21.77
CA PHE A 273 8.11 -9.02 -22.26
C PHE A 273 8.64 -9.85 -23.42
N CYS A 274 8.66 -9.25 -24.62
CA CYS A 274 9.35 -9.85 -25.74
C CYS A 274 10.80 -10.18 -25.33
N VAL A 275 11.13 -11.47 -25.33
CA VAL A 275 12.53 -11.89 -25.36
C VAL A 275 13.01 -11.58 -26.77
N CYS A 276 13.41 -10.33 -27.01
CA CYS A 276 14.06 -9.98 -28.26
C CYS A 276 15.47 -10.60 -28.20
N THR A 277 15.66 -11.72 -28.89
CA THR A 277 16.97 -12.35 -29.05
C THR A 277 17.76 -11.56 -30.07
N GLU A 278 18.95 -11.09 -29.68
CA GLU A 278 19.92 -10.52 -30.61
C GLU A 278 20.61 -11.67 -31.33
N VAL A 279 20.32 -11.85 -32.61
CA VAL A 279 20.99 -12.86 -33.42
C VAL A 279 22.18 -12.18 -34.10
N ASN A 280 23.39 -12.54 -33.70
CA ASN A 280 24.61 -12.11 -34.38
C ASN A 280 24.69 -12.83 -35.73
N THR A 281 24.23 -12.18 -36.80
CA THR A 281 24.44 -12.68 -38.16
C THR A 281 25.88 -12.41 -38.57
N THR A 282 26.62 -13.46 -38.92
CA THR A 282 28.04 -13.43 -39.31
C THR A 282 28.36 -12.60 -40.55
N THR A 283 27.35 -12.07 -41.26
CA THR A 283 27.52 -11.44 -42.58
C THR A 283 27.11 -9.98 -42.67
N SER A 284 26.67 -9.31 -41.60
CA SER A 284 26.44 -7.86 -41.67
C SER A 284 26.51 -7.17 -40.30
N LYS A 285 27.04 -5.95 -40.26
CA LYS A 285 27.09 -5.03 -39.08
C LYS A 285 25.70 -4.64 -38.53
N LYS A 286 24.61 -5.30 -38.92
CA LYS A 286 23.25 -5.01 -38.47
C LYS A 286 22.77 -6.12 -37.54
N ILE A 287 22.72 -5.82 -36.24
CA ILE A 287 22.05 -6.66 -35.23
C ILE A 287 20.56 -6.71 -35.61
N LYS A 288 20.05 -7.89 -35.98
CA LYS A 288 18.61 -8.11 -36.14
C LYS A 288 18.04 -8.59 -34.81
N LYS A 289 17.24 -7.74 -34.15
CA LYS A 289 16.41 -8.11 -33.01
C LYS A 289 15.13 -8.75 -33.54
N SER A 290 14.85 -10.00 -33.20
CA SER A 290 13.54 -10.62 -33.45
C SER A 290 12.79 -10.73 -32.14
N CYS A 291 11.71 -9.99 -31.99
CA CYS A 291 10.77 -10.14 -30.88
C CYS A 291 9.69 -11.16 -31.30
N LEU A 292 9.41 -12.15 -30.45
CA LEU A 292 8.27 -13.06 -30.64
C LEU A 292 7.00 -12.20 -30.78
N LYS A 293 6.24 -12.41 -31.86
CA LYS A 293 5.04 -11.62 -32.18
C LYS A 293 4.01 -11.76 -31.06
N ASP A 294 4.03 -10.84 -30.11
CA ASP A 294 2.95 -10.62 -29.18
C ASP A 294 2.15 -9.38 -29.63
N ARG A 295 0.82 -9.48 -29.62
CA ARG A 295 -0.09 -8.56 -30.34
C ARG A 295 -0.52 -7.34 -29.53
N SER A 296 -0.15 -7.20 -28.26
CA SER A 296 -0.61 -6.05 -27.47
C SER A 296 0.22 -4.80 -27.77
N GLU A 297 -0.47 -3.72 -28.16
CA GLU A 297 0.13 -2.40 -28.43
C GLU A 297 0.95 -1.88 -27.24
N MET A 298 0.59 -2.28 -26.02
CA MET A 298 1.30 -1.92 -24.81
C MET A 298 2.70 -2.54 -24.71
N ILE A 299 2.88 -3.81 -25.11
CA ILE A 299 4.23 -4.42 -25.19
C ILE A 299 5.05 -3.68 -26.25
N ARG A 300 4.44 -3.31 -27.38
CA ARG A 300 5.15 -2.60 -28.44
C ARG A 300 5.62 -1.22 -27.97
N ALA A 301 4.76 -0.43 -27.33
CA ALA A 301 5.15 0.84 -26.72
C ALA A 301 6.20 0.67 -25.60
N THR A 302 6.09 -0.41 -24.82
CA THR A 302 7.04 -0.74 -23.75
C THR A 302 8.41 -1.16 -24.27
N CYS A 303 8.46 -1.97 -25.33
CA CYS A 303 9.69 -2.35 -26.03
C CYS A 303 10.32 -1.17 -26.77
N GLU A 304 9.51 -0.28 -27.36
CA GLU A 304 9.98 0.96 -27.97
C GLU A 304 10.62 1.89 -26.93
N ILE A 305 10.04 2.02 -25.72
CA ILE A 305 10.65 2.77 -24.60
C ILE A 305 11.98 2.13 -24.16
N LEU A 306 12.07 0.81 -24.07
CA LEU A 306 13.31 0.11 -23.70
C LEU A 306 14.42 0.25 -24.75
N ASP A 307 14.07 0.39 -26.03
CA ASP A 307 15.04 0.64 -27.10
C ASP A 307 15.60 2.08 -27.08
N VAL A 308 14.95 3.02 -26.38
CA VAL A 308 15.43 4.41 -26.20
C VAL A 308 16.54 4.52 -25.13
N PHE A 309 16.72 3.50 -24.28
CA PHE A 309 17.77 3.47 -23.25
C PHE A 309 19.03 2.68 -23.66
N LYS A 310 19.22 2.43 -24.96
CA LYS A 310 20.47 1.91 -25.55
C LYS A 310 21.22 3.00 -26.30
#